data_AF-A0A1M7F995-F1
#
_entry.id   AF-A0A1M7F995-F1
#
_cell.length_a   1.000
_cell.length_b   1.000
_cell.length_c   1.000
_cell.angle_alpha   90.00
_cell.angle_beta   90.00
_cell.angle_gamma   90.00
#
_symmetry.space_group_name_H-M   'P 1'
#
loop_
_entity.id
_entity.type
_entity.pdbx_description
1 polymer ?
#
loop_
_entity_poly.entity_id
_entity_poly.type
_entity_poly.pdbx_seq_one_letter_code
_entity_poly.pdbx_strand_id
1 'polypeptide(L)' 'MIESPRILLIDDEKPVRKLLRSNLATQSFTVLEAATGARGLWQRSSRRT' A
#
# COMPACT_ATOMS: atom_id res chain seq x y z
N MET A 1 16.16 14.21 6.61
CA MET A 1 15.73 13.00 5.89
C MET A 1 14.42 13.32 5.19
N ILE A 2 14.30 13.07 3.89
CA ILE A 2 13.02 13.24 3.18
C ILE A 2 12.26 11.93 3.36
N GLU A 3 11.07 11.98 3.95
CA GLU A 3 10.23 10.79 4.11
C GLU A 3 9.68 10.35 2.75
N SER A 4 9.87 9.08 2.40
CA SER A 4 9.26 8.47 1.22
C SER A 4 7.74 8.57 1.28
N PRO A 5 7.05 9.10 0.25
CA PRO A 5 5.60 9.18 0.27
C PRO A 5 4.98 7.79 0.42
N ARG A 6 3.87 7.72 1.16
CA ARG A 6 3.22 6.47 1.54
C ARG A 6 1.94 6.26 0.74
N ILE A 7 1.74 5.04 0.24
CA ILE A 7 0.58 4.66 -0.57
C ILE A 7 -0.09 3.43 0.05
N LEU A 8 -1.42 3.48 0.18
CA LEU A 8 -2.24 2.31 0.47
C LEU A 8 -2.82 1.77 -0.84
N LEU A 9 -2.34 0.60 -1.26
CA LEU A 9 -2.80 -0.11 -2.44
C LEU A 9 -3.88 -1.12 -2.05
N ILE A 10 -5.09 -0.95 -2.57
CA ILE A 10 -6.22 -1.87 -2.36
C ILE A 10 -6.60 -2.48 -3.71
N ASP A 11 -6.41 -3.78 -3.84
CA ASP A 11 -6.66 -4.53 -5.06
C ASP A 11 -6.86 -6.00 -4.67
N ASP A 12 -7.90 -6.67 -5.16
CA ASP A 12 -8.24 -8.05 -4.81
C ASP A 12 -7.41 -9.07 -5.62
N GLU A 13 -6.95 -8.70 -6.80
CA GLU A 13 -6.15 -9.54 -7.68
C GLU A 13 -4.67 -9.58 -7.27
N LYS A 14 -4.23 -10.72 -6.73
CA LYS A 14 -2.84 -10.93 -6.30
C LYS A 14 -1.79 -10.59 -7.38
N PRO A 15 -1.96 -10.96 -8.67
CA PRO A 15 -0.99 -10.62 -9.71
C PRO A 15 -0.87 -9.11 -9.94
N VAL A 16 -1.99 -8.40 -10.05
CA VAL A 16 -2.04 -6.95 -10.28
C VAL A 16 -1.44 -6.20 -9.10
N ARG A 17 -1.84 -6.54 -7.88
CA ARG A 17 -1.28 -5.95 -6.66
C ARG A 17 0.24 -6.13 -6.55
N LYS A 18 0.77 -7.30 -6.92
CA LYS A 18 2.21 -7.56 -6.94
C LYS A 18 2.94 -6.69 -7.95
N LEU A 19 2.38 -6.52 -9.15
CA LEU A 19 2.92 -5.67 -10.21
C LEU A 19 3.00 -4.21 -9.75
N LEU A 20 1.89 -3.68 -9.24
CA LEU A 20 1.79 -2.29 -8.76
C LEU A 20 2.74 -2.02 -7.59
N ARG A 21 2.80 -2.92 -6.59
CA ARG A 21 3.76 -2.80 -5.47
C ARG A 21 5.21 -2.74 -5.97
N SER A 22 5.60 -3.61 -6.90
CA SER A 22 6.96 -3.59 -7.46
C SER A 22 7.27 -2.25 -8.14
N ASN A 23 6.36 -1.76 -8.98
CA ASN A 23 6.55 -0.51 -9.73
C ASN A 23 6.58 0.74 -8.83
N LEU A 24 5.83 0.74 -7.73
CA LEU A 24 5.84 1.84 -6.76
C LEU A 24 7.08 1.80 -5.86
N ALA A 25 7.54 0.60 -5.48
CA ALA A 25 8.75 0.46 -4.67
C ALA A 25 10.01 0.94 -5.40
N THR A 26 10.12 0.73 -6.72
CA THR A 26 11.24 1.27 -7.52
C THR A 26 11.27 2.79 -7.59
N GLN A 27 10.13 3.44 -7.36
CA GLN A 27 9.99 4.89 -7.28
C GLN A 27 10.14 5.42 -5.84
N SER A 28 10.67 4.59 -4.93
CA SER A 28 10.90 4.95 -3.52
C SER A 28 9.65 5.30 -2.73
N PHE A 29 8.47 4.79 -3.13
CA PHE A 29 7.27 4.85 -2.31
C PHE A 29 7.29 3.76 -1.23
N THR A 30 6.74 4.09 -0.06
CA THR A 30 6.42 3.08 0.96
C THR A 30 5.00 2.57 0.72
N VAL A 31 4.86 1.30 0.32
CA VAL A 31 3.57 0.71 -0.07
C VAL A 31 3.00 -0.16 1.04
N LEU A 32 1.74 0.08 1.39
CA LEU A 32 0.92 -0.77 2.24
C LEU A 32 -0.11 -1.48 1.35
N GLU A 33 -0.25 -2.80 1.50
CA GLU A 33 -1.13 -3.61 0.64
C GLU A 33 -2.38 -4.07 1.40
N ALA A 34 -3.53 -4.04 0.74
CA ALA A 34 -4.75 -4.67 1.20
C ALA A 34 -5.42 -5.43 0.05
N ALA A 35 -5.87 -6.66 0.32
CA ALA A 35 -6.65 -7.44 -0.64
C ALA A 35 -8.15 -7.06 -0.67
N THR A 36 -8.61 -6.25 0.28
CA THR A 36 -10.02 -5.84 0.40
C THR A 36 -10.13 -4.44 1.00
N GLY A 37 -11.25 -3.76 0.75
CA GLY A 37 -11.53 -2.45 1.34
C GLY A 37 -11.53 -2.47 2.88
N ALA A 38 -12.11 -3.52 3.49
CA ALA A 38 -12.12 -3.68 4.95
C ALA A 38 -10.70 -3.77 5.53
N ARG A 39 -9.79 -4.52 4.88
CA ARG A 39 -8.38 -4.57 5.28
C ARG A 39 -7.66 -3.24 5.08
N GLY A 40 -8.01 -2.48 4.04
CA GLY A 40 -7.47 -1.15 3.80
C GLY A 40 -7.87 -0.15 4.88
N LEU A 41 -9.16 -0.13 5.25
CA LEU A 41 -9.67 0.71 6.33
C LEU A 41 -9.02 0.38 7.68
N TRP A 42 -8.87 -0.91 8.00
CA TRP A 42 -8.19 -1.34 9.22
C TRP A 42 -6.74 -0.84 9.28
N GLN A 43 -5.98 -0.97 8.18
CA GLN A 43 -4.60 -0.47 8.11
C GLN A 43 -4.49 1.06 8.28
N ARG A 44 -5.47 1.82 7.77
CA ARG A 44 -5.53 3.28 7.95
C ARG A 44 -5.75 3.65 9.42
N SER A 45 -6.57 2.88 10.13
CA SER A 45 -6.95 3.15 11.52
C SER A 45 -5.84 2.79 12.51
N SER A 46 -5.09 1.71 12.27
CA SER A 46 -4.04 1.22 13.19
C SER A 46 -2.78 2.10 13.29
N ARG A 47 -2.71 3.23 12.55
CA ARG A 47 -1.52 4.09 12.48
C ARG A 47 -1.81 5.57 12.73
N ARG A 48 -2.92 5.88 13.40
CA ARG A 48 -3.33 7.24 13.79
C ARG A 48 -2.93 7.63 15.22
N THR A 49 -2.05 6.84 15.85
CA THR A 49 -1.41 7.09 17.16
C THR A 49 0.06 7.35 16.94
#